data_AF-A0A257YYU2-F1
#
_entry.id   AF-A0A257YYU2-F1
#
_cell.length_a   1.000
_cell.length_b   1.000
_cell.length_c   1.000
_cell.angle_alpha   90.00
_cell.angle_beta   90.00
_cell.angle_gamma   90.00
#
_symmetry.space_group_name_H-M   'P 1'
#
loop_
_entity.id
_entity.type
_entity.pdbx_description
1 polymer ?
#
loop_
_entity_poly.entity_id
_entity_poly.type
_entity_poly.pdbx_seq_one_letter_code
_entity_poly.pdbx_strand_id
1 'polypeptide(L)'
;MACKIAGALDYVGVFAVELFVAESGLSERLIVNEIAPRVHNSGHWTMDGAITSQFEQHVRAIAGWPLGDTARRGRVQMLNLIGDDVDTWQRHLADPAAHLHLYGKAEARPGRKMGHVNRLLDREPAGC
;
A
#
# COMPACT_ATOMS: atom_id res chain seq x y z
N MET A 1 14.55 7.01 -11.14
CA MET A 1 14.49 5.60 -11.60
C MET A 1 13.12 5.27 -12.16
N ALA A 2 12.06 5.32 -11.34
CA ALA A 2 10.68 5.02 -11.76
C ALA A 2 10.21 5.77 -13.03
N CYS A 3 10.45 7.09 -13.16
CA CYS A 3 10.06 7.83 -14.37
C CYS A 3 10.75 7.35 -15.64
N LYS A 4 12.02 6.89 -15.55
CA LYS A 4 12.74 6.32 -16.70
C LYS A 4 12.10 5.01 -17.14
N ILE A 5 11.72 4.16 -16.19
CA ILE A 5 11.01 2.90 -16.44
C ILE A 5 9.64 3.19 -17.06
N ALA A 6 8.86 4.09 -16.48
CA ALA A 6 7.53 4.46 -16.98
C ALA A 6 7.59 4.96 -18.44
N GLY A 7 8.52 5.87 -18.74
CA GLY A 7 8.69 6.40 -20.09
C GLY A 7 9.20 5.36 -21.10
N ALA A 8 10.10 4.46 -20.69
CA ALA A 8 10.59 3.39 -21.56
C ALA A 8 9.50 2.33 -21.88
N LEU A 9 8.54 2.15 -20.98
CA LEU A 9 7.41 1.22 -21.15
C LEU A 9 6.18 1.88 -21.78
N ASP A 10 6.20 3.19 -22.02
CA ASP A 10 5.03 3.99 -22.41
C ASP A 10 3.79 3.66 -21.55
N TYR A 11 4.01 3.59 -20.23
CA TYR A 11 3.04 2.96 -19.33
C TYR A 11 1.94 3.94 -18.87
N VAL A 12 0.69 3.47 -18.92
CA VAL A 12 -0.49 4.19 -18.42
C VAL A 12 -1.05 3.49 -17.17
N GLY A 13 -1.29 4.28 -16.12
CA GLY A 13 -1.80 3.79 -14.84
C GLY A 13 -0.76 3.82 -13.73
N VAL A 14 -1.07 3.11 -12.64
CA VAL A 14 -0.14 2.84 -11.54
C VAL A 14 0.61 1.53 -11.76
N PHE A 15 1.91 1.55 -11.47
CA PHE A 15 2.78 0.37 -11.36
C PHE A 15 3.66 0.51 -10.12
N ALA A 16 4.19 -0.61 -9.63
CA ALA A 16 5.17 -0.62 -8.54
C ALA A 16 6.53 -1.08 -9.06
N VAL A 17 7.59 -0.51 -8.48
CA VAL A 17 8.97 -0.95 -8.66
C VAL A 17 9.49 -1.33 -7.28
N GLU A 18 9.76 -2.61 -7.08
CA GLU A 18 10.39 -3.08 -5.86
C GLU A 18 11.91 -2.94 -5.97
N LEU A 19 12.53 -2.48 -4.90
CA LEU A 19 13.96 -2.17 -4.86
C LEU A 19 14.61 -2.93 -3.70
N PHE A 20 15.82 -3.41 -3.93
CA PHE A 20 16.77 -3.74 -2.87
C PHE A 20 17.69 -2.56 -2.62
N VAL A 21 18.04 -2.36 -1.35
CA VAL A 21 19.18 -1.52 -0.95
C VAL A 21 20.34 -2.48 -0.68
N ALA A 22 21.36 -2.43 -1.53
CA ALA A 22 22.58 -3.22 -1.36
C ALA A 22 23.67 -2.35 -0.76
N GLU A 23 24.24 -2.79 0.36
CA GLU A 23 25.36 -2.12 1.03
C GLU A 23 26.69 -2.71 0.56
N SER A 24 27.67 -1.85 0.31
CA SER A 24 29.05 -2.21 0.03
C SER A 24 29.98 -1.26 0.79
N GLY A 25 30.44 -1.69 1.96
CA GLY A 25 31.22 -0.85 2.87
C GLY A 25 30.38 0.34 3.37
N LEU A 26 30.83 1.56 3.09
CA LEU A 26 30.13 2.81 3.44
C LEU A 26 29.19 3.34 2.34
N SER A 27 28.96 2.55 1.28
CA SER A 27 28.14 2.96 0.15
C SER A 27 26.87 2.13 0.05
N GLU A 28 25.77 2.78 -0.33
CA GLU A 28 24.48 2.15 -0.62
C GLU A 28 24.19 2.25 -2.12
N ARG A 29 23.60 1.18 -2.68
CA ARG A 29 23.11 1.16 -4.05
C ARG A 29 21.69 0.62 -4.11
N LEU A 30 20.84 1.29 -4.89
CA LEU A 30 19.51 0.78 -5.24
C LEU A 30 19.57 -0.18 -6.42
N ILE A 31 18.98 -1.35 -6.26
CA ILE A 31 18.86 -2.39 -7.29
C ILE A 31 17.38 -2.66 -7.51
N VAL A 32 16.93 -2.67 -8.77
CA VAL A 32 15.55 -3.09 -9.09
C VAL A 32 15.42 -4.59 -8.87
N ASN A 33 14.48 -4.99 -8.04
CA ASN A 33 14.09 -6.39 -7.84
C ASN A 33 13.07 -6.81 -8.90
N GLU A 34 11.88 -6.22 -8.85
CA GLU A 34 10.77 -6.53 -9.74
C GLU A 34 9.92 -5.31 -10.08
N ILE A 35 9.10 -5.44 -11.13
CA ILE A 35 8.12 -4.45 -11.56
C ILE A 35 6.75 -5.11 -11.62
N ALA A 36 5.76 -4.53 -10.94
CA ALA A 36 4.37 -4.95 -11.02
C ALA A 36 3.57 -3.91 -11.82
N PRO A 37 3.13 -4.21 -13.07
CA PRO A 37 2.37 -3.28 -13.91
C PRO A 37 0.89 -3.22 -13.50
N ARG A 38 0.65 -2.85 -12.24
CA ARG A 38 -0.67 -2.69 -11.60
C ARG A 38 -0.52 -1.98 -10.27
N VAL A 39 -1.65 -1.64 -9.65
CA VAL A 39 -1.70 -1.37 -8.21
C VAL A 39 -1.06 -2.52 -7.41
N HIS A 40 -0.40 -2.17 -6.32
CA HIS A 40 0.45 -3.10 -5.58
C HIS A 40 0.10 -3.14 -4.09
N ASN A 41 0.36 -4.28 -3.46
CA ASN A 41 0.03 -4.49 -2.06
C ASN A 41 0.72 -3.46 -1.16
N SER A 42 1.99 -3.17 -1.43
CA SER A 42 2.77 -2.17 -0.69
C SER A 42 2.22 -0.73 -0.81
N GLY A 43 1.26 -0.49 -1.70
CA GLY A 43 0.56 0.79 -1.82
C GLY A 43 -0.79 0.85 -1.10
N HIS A 44 -1.31 -0.22 -0.49
CA HIS A 44 -2.67 -0.20 0.08
C HIS A 44 -2.81 0.78 1.26
N TRP A 45 -1.71 1.14 1.92
CA TRP A 45 -1.68 2.23 2.91
C TRP A 45 -2.22 3.57 2.36
N THR A 46 -2.11 3.80 1.05
CA THR A 46 -2.56 5.05 0.42
C THR A 46 -4.08 5.25 0.51
N MET A 47 -4.86 4.19 0.78
CA MET A 47 -6.30 4.29 0.96
C MET A 47 -6.68 5.18 2.15
N ASP A 48 -5.92 5.10 3.24
CA ASP A 48 -6.19 5.86 4.48
C ASP A 48 -5.11 6.89 4.80
N GLY A 49 -3.90 6.75 4.23
CA GLY A 49 -2.73 7.56 4.57
C GLY A 49 -2.31 8.61 3.53
N ALA A 50 -2.91 8.64 2.33
CA ALA A 50 -2.58 9.62 1.28
C ALA A 50 -3.79 10.49 0.92
N ILE A 51 -3.54 11.63 0.26
CA ILE A 51 -4.63 12.48 -0.26
C ILE A 51 -5.45 11.72 -1.31
N THR A 52 -4.77 11.04 -2.26
CA THR A 52 -5.39 10.21 -3.30
C THR A 52 -4.83 8.79 -3.23
N SER A 53 -5.70 7.78 -3.22
CA SER A 53 -5.26 6.38 -3.16
C SER A 53 -4.65 5.90 -4.48
N GLN A 54 -3.81 4.86 -4.44
CA GLN A 54 -3.27 4.26 -5.67
C GLN A 54 -4.36 3.75 -6.63
N PHE A 55 -5.52 3.35 -6.11
CA PHE A 55 -6.62 2.84 -6.92
C PHE A 55 -7.30 3.97 -7.68
N GLU A 56 -7.57 5.07 -6.97
CA GLU A 56 -8.12 6.27 -7.60
C GLU A 56 -7.14 6.88 -8.60
N GLN A 57 -5.85 6.93 -8.26
CA GLN A 57 -4.81 7.37 -9.21
C GLN A 57 -4.75 6.49 -10.45
N HIS A 58 -4.85 5.17 -10.28
CA HIS A 58 -4.88 4.24 -11.40
C HIS A 58 -6.08 4.53 -12.31
N VAL A 59 -7.29 4.71 -11.73
CA VAL A 59 -8.51 5.04 -12.50
C VAL A 59 -8.38 6.40 -13.20
N ARG A 60 -7.90 7.44 -12.52
CA ARG A 60 -7.70 8.78 -13.13
C ARG A 60 -6.75 8.70 -14.32
N ALA A 61 -5.64 7.97 -14.18
CA ALA A 61 -4.66 7.80 -15.23
C ALA A 61 -5.25 7.06 -16.46
N ILE A 62 -5.93 5.93 -16.26
CA ILE A 62 -6.52 5.17 -17.39
C ILE A 62 -7.68 5.92 -18.06
N ALA A 63 -8.41 6.75 -17.31
CA ALA A 63 -9.53 7.54 -17.82
C ALA A 63 -9.10 8.88 -18.44
N GLY A 64 -7.82 9.24 -18.39
CA GLY A 64 -7.32 10.53 -18.88
C GLY A 64 -7.76 11.73 -18.03
N TRP A 65 -8.10 11.52 -16.76
CA TRP A 65 -8.49 12.58 -15.83
C TRP A 65 -7.27 13.22 -15.15
N PRO A 66 -7.40 14.44 -14.60
CA PRO A 66 -6.35 15.03 -13.79
C PRO A 66 -5.95 14.11 -12.63
N LEU A 67 -4.65 13.85 -12.51
CA LEU A 67 -4.11 13.08 -11.39
C LEU A 67 -4.36 13.81 -10.07
N GLY A 68 -4.60 13.04 -9.01
CA GLY A 68 -4.76 13.57 -7.67
C GLY A 68 -3.42 13.88 -7.00
N ASP A 69 -3.46 14.57 -5.87
CA ASP A 69 -2.29 14.77 -5.01
C ASP A 69 -1.89 13.45 -4.33
N THR A 70 -0.60 13.12 -4.35
CA THR A 70 -0.02 11.92 -3.73
C THR A 70 0.54 12.18 -2.33
N ALA A 71 0.40 13.39 -1.80
CA ALA A 71 0.89 13.76 -0.48
C ALA A 71 0.34 12.83 0.61
N ARG A 72 1.18 12.56 1.61
CA ARG A 72 0.80 11.79 2.79
C ARG A 72 0.02 12.67 3.75
N ARG A 73 -1.08 12.15 4.29
CA ARG A 73 -1.85 12.78 5.37
C ARG A 73 -1.18 12.62 6.75
N GLY A 74 -0.30 11.63 6.89
CA GLY A 74 0.44 11.35 8.12
C GLY A 74 1.27 10.05 8.06
N ARG A 75 1.74 9.61 9.22
CA ARG A 75 2.37 8.30 9.42
C ARG A 75 1.31 7.22 9.48
N VAL A 76 1.54 6.17 8.72
CA VAL A 76 0.65 5.01 8.62
C VAL A 76 1.49 3.75 8.58
N GLN A 77 1.03 2.72 9.29
CA GLN A 77 1.56 1.37 9.21
C GLN A 77 0.50 0.49 8.56
N MET A 78 0.89 -0.25 7.52
CA MET A 78 0.03 -1.24 6.90
C MET A 78 0.46 -2.64 7.32
N LEU A 79 -0.49 -3.43 7.79
CA LEU A 79 -0.32 -4.83 8.14
C LEU A 79 -1.19 -5.70 7.22
N ASN A 80 -0.62 -6.74 6.60
CA ASN A 80 -1.43 -7.74 5.91
C ASN A 80 -2.07 -8.69 6.93
N LEU A 81 -3.30 -9.13 6.65
CA LEU A 81 -3.92 -10.25 7.35
C LEU A 81 -3.80 -11.49 6.45
N ILE A 82 -2.94 -12.44 6.84
CA ILE A 82 -2.64 -13.65 6.07
C ILE A 82 -3.24 -14.88 6.76
N GLY A 83 -3.98 -15.71 6.00
CA GLY A 83 -4.63 -16.90 6.55
C GLY A 83 -5.43 -16.56 7.79
N ASP A 84 -5.11 -17.24 8.89
CA ASP A 84 -5.84 -17.15 10.16
C ASP A 84 -5.60 -15.82 10.89
N ASP A 85 -4.65 -14.98 10.47
CA ASP A 85 -4.51 -13.61 11.00
C ASP A 85 -5.81 -12.80 10.84
N VAL A 86 -6.63 -13.15 9.84
CA VAL A 86 -7.92 -12.51 9.62
C VAL A 86 -8.86 -12.62 10.82
N ASP A 87 -8.73 -13.68 11.63
CA ASP A 87 -9.58 -13.89 12.81
C ASP A 87 -9.29 -12.88 13.92
N THR A 88 -8.19 -12.13 13.82
CA THR A 88 -7.88 -11.02 14.73
C THR A 88 -8.63 -9.72 14.40
N TRP A 89 -9.50 -9.72 13.39
CA TRP A 89 -10.19 -8.53 12.89
C TRP A 89 -10.90 -7.70 13.97
N GLN A 90 -11.51 -8.34 14.98
CA GLN A 90 -12.19 -7.64 16.08
C GLN A 90 -11.25 -6.76 16.90
N ARG A 91 -10.01 -7.24 17.12
CA ARG A 91 -8.97 -6.49 17.83
C ARG A 91 -8.58 -5.24 17.06
N HIS A 92 -8.43 -5.37 15.74
CA HIS A 92 -8.12 -4.23 14.88
C HIS A 92 -9.29 -3.25 14.78
N LEU A 93 -10.53 -3.73 14.72
CA LEU A 93 -11.71 -2.87 14.70
C LEU A 93 -11.88 -2.07 16.00
N ALA A 94 -11.43 -2.61 17.13
CA ALA A 94 -11.47 -1.92 18.42
C ALA A 94 -10.41 -0.81 18.58
N ASP A 95 -9.39 -0.77 17.72
CA ASP A 95 -8.39 0.29 17.72
C ASP A 95 -8.91 1.51 16.93
N PRO A 96 -9.14 2.67 17.56
CA PRO A 96 -9.69 3.85 16.90
C PRO A 96 -8.76 4.45 15.83
N ALA A 97 -7.49 4.05 15.81
CA ALA A 97 -6.52 4.47 14.81
C ALA A 97 -6.40 3.47 13.63
N ALA A 98 -7.08 2.32 13.69
CA ALA A 98 -6.99 1.27 12.69
C ALA A 98 -8.15 1.31 11.70
N HIS A 99 -7.81 1.11 10.43
CA HIS A 99 -8.73 1.02 9.30
C HIS A 99 -8.65 -0.40 8.74
N LEU A 100 -9.66 -1.22 9.05
CA LEU A 100 -9.74 -2.62 8.67
C LEU A 100 -10.32 -2.78 7.25
N HIS A 101 -9.61 -3.52 6.39
CA HIS A 101 -10.04 -3.86 5.04
C HIS A 101 -10.07 -5.39 4.86
N LEU A 102 -11.28 -5.97 4.83
CA LEU A 102 -11.48 -7.40 4.58
C LEU A 102 -11.87 -7.63 3.13
N TYR A 103 -11.28 -8.64 2.47
CA TYR A 103 -11.51 -8.88 1.04
C TYR A 103 -12.74 -9.76 0.75
N GLY A 104 -13.55 -10.08 1.76
CA GLY A 104 -14.78 -10.89 1.57
C GLY A 104 -14.53 -12.34 1.12
N LYS A 105 -13.33 -12.88 1.35
CA LYS A 105 -12.99 -14.26 0.99
C LYS A 105 -13.63 -15.22 1.99
N ALA A 106 -14.39 -16.19 1.48
CA ALA A 106 -15.17 -17.11 2.30
C ALA A 106 -14.33 -18.04 3.20
N GLU A 107 -13.08 -18.34 2.83
CA GLU A 107 -12.26 -19.33 3.52
C GLU A 107 -10.83 -18.81 3.72
N ALA A 108 -10.35 -18.84 4.96
CA ALA A 108 -8.96 -18.58 5.29
C ALA A 108 -8.10 -19.81 4.97
N ARG A 109 -6.91 -19.58 4.39
CA ARG A 109 -5.93 -20.64 4.09
C ARG A 109 -4.53 -20.13 4.38
N PRO A 110 -3.59 -21.00 4.79
CA PRO A 110 -2.20 -20.62 4.98
C PRO A 110 -1.63 -19.86 3.77
N GLY A 111 -0.98 -18.72 4.01
CA GLY A 111 -0.40 -17.87 2.97
C GLY A 111 -1.39 -17.04 2.15
N ARG A 112 -2.71 -17.23 2.32
CA ARG A 112 -3.72 -16.47 1.56
C ARG A 112 -3.90 -15.08 2.16
N LYS A 113 -3.74 -14.02 1.37
CA LYS A 113 -4.09 -12.65 1.81
C LYS A 113 -5.59 -12.52 2.01
N MET A 114 -6.04 -12.30 3.23
CA MET A 114 -7.46 -12.22 3.58
C MET A 114 -7.94 -10.78 3.76
N GLY A 115 -7.02 -9.88 4.10
CA GLY A 115 -7.29 -8.46 4.26
C GLY A 115 -6.01 -7.68 4.52
N HIS A 116 -6.16 -6.42 4.91
CA HIS A 116 -5.10 -5.62 5.49
C HIS A 116 -5.68 -4.61 6.49
N VAL A 117 -4.81 -4.04 7.31
CA VAL A 117 -5.14 -2.98 8.27
C VAL A 117 -4.19 -1.82 8.04
N ASN A 118 -4.74 -0.61 7.91
CA ASN A 118 -3.96 0.63 7.90
C ASN A 118 -4.12 1.31 9.26
N ARG A 119 -3.04 1.42 10.03
CA ARG A 119 -3.02 2.07 11.34
C ARG A 119 -2.39 3.45 11.24
N LEU A 120 -3.13 4.50 11.57
CA LEU A 120 -2.63 5.87 11.62
C LEU A 120 -1.80 6.08 12.90
N LEU A 121 -0.54 6.48 12.76
CA LEU A 121 0.40 6.58 13.89
C LEU A 121 0.46 7.97 14.53
N ASP A 122 -0.18 8.96 13.91
CA ASP A 122 -0.18 10.36 14.39
C ASP A 122 -1.46 10.72 15.16
N ARG A 123 -2.37 9.76 15.33
CA ARG A 123 -3.52 9.91 16.22
C ARG A 123 -3.19 9.25 17.54
N GLU A 124 -3.03 10.05 18.59
CA GLU A 124 -3.16 9.51 19.95
C GLU A 124 -4.58 8.95 20.10
N PRO A 125 -4.76 7.82 20.81
CA PRO A 125 -6.10 7.36 21.15
C PRO A 125 -6.77 8.50 21.92
N ALA A 126 -7.88 9.01 21.38
CA ALA A 126 -8.73 9.92 22.13
C ALA A 126 -9.13 9.15 23.39
N GLY A 127 -8.63 9.60 24.55
CA GLY A 127 -8.98 9.02 25.84
C GLY A 127 -10.50 8.98 25.96
N CYS A 128 -11.03 7.79 26.25
CA CYS A 128 -12.42 7.66 26.67
C CYS A 128 -12.56 8.12 28.12
#